data_AF-A0A5N6PAN2-F1
#
_entry.id   AF-A0A5N6PAN2-F1
#
_cell.length_a   1.000
_cell.length_b   1.000
_cell.length_c   1.000
_cell.angle_alpha   90.00
_cell.angle_beta   90.00
_cell.angle_gamma   90.00
#
_symmetry.space_group_name_H-M   'P 1'
#
loop_
_entity.id
_entity.type
_entity.pdbx_description
1 polymer ?
#
loop_
_entity_poly.entity_id
_entity_poly.type
_entity_poly.pdbx_seq_one_letter_code
_entity_poly.pdbx_strand_id
1 'polypeptide(L)'
;MENPQNTFPCDCGAGQVVLKTALRSKTNVGRLYYSCPNSKVNNQKDSRSSPGPYSSGLETNCVNCKLLLAKINMLEAQLMIGRRHEDSAAIQQVSDQLDGLLVEDEG
;
A
#
# COMPACT_ATOMS: atom_id res chain seq x y z
N MET A 1 -4.93 -2.96 39.08
CA MET A 1 -4.84 -4.31 38.50
C MET A 1 -3.98 -4.22 37.26
N GLU A 2 -2.68 -4.44 37.41
CA GLU A 2 -1.72 -4.47 36.31
C GLU A 2 -1.81 -5.82 35.61
N ASN A 3 -2.02 -5.82 34.30
CA ASN A 3 -2.14 -7.03 33.48
C ASN A 3 -0.74 -7.68 33.31
N PRO A 4 -0.43 -8.84 33.92
CA PRO A 4 0.95 -9.35 34.05
C PRO A 4 1.56 -9.98 32.78
N GLN A 5 0.87 -9.94 31.64
CA GLN A 5 1.07 -10.89 30.53
C GLN A 5 1.86 -10.33 29.33
N ASN A 6 2.39 -9.10 29.39
CA ASN A 6 2.92 -8.42 28.20
C ASN A 6 4.34 -7.88 28.38
N THR A 7 5.14 -8.61 29.13
CA THR A 7 6.39 -8.12 29.68
C THR A 7 7.58 -8.86 29.05
N PHE A 8 8.01 -8.37 27.89
CA PHE A 8 9.15 -8.92 27.15
C PHE A 8 10.43 -8.11 27.43
N PRO A 9 11.62 -8.74 27.40
CA PRO A 9 12.88 -8.02 27.56
C PRO A 9 13.09 -7.03 26.39
N CYS A 10 13.59 -5.84 26.69
CA CYS A 10 14.05 -4.89 25.69
C CYS A 10 15.40 -5.35 25.13
N ASP A 11 15.56 -5.31 23.81
CA ASP A 11 16.84 -5.61 23.14
C ASP A 11 17.99 -4.68 23.59
N CYS A 12 17.66 -3.52 24.16
CA CYS A 12 18.59 -2.58 24.75
C CYS A 12 19.25 -3.08 26.06
N GLY A 13 18.81 -4.21 26.61
CA GLY A 13 19.31 -4.78 27.87
C GLY A 13 18.89 -4.01 29.13
N ALA A 14 18.17 -2.89 28.99
CA ALA A 14 17.79 -2.01 30.11
C ALA A 14 16.55 -2.50 30.91
N GLY A 15 16.19 -3.78 30.78
CA GLY A 15 15.02 -4.38 31.43
C GLY A 15 13.86 -4.63 30.46
N GLN A 16 12.64 -4.61 30.99
CA GLN A 16 11.42 -4.98 30.25
C GLN A 16 10.86 -3.79 29.45
N VAL A 17 10.25 -4.08 28.29
CA VAL A 17 9.57 -3.05 27.48
C VAL A 17 8.37 -2.48 28.25
N VAL A 18 8.15 -1.17 28.13
CA VAL A 18 7.05 -0.48 28.81
C VAL A 18 5.93 -0.14 27.84
N LEU A 19 4.69 -0.44 28.22
CA LEU A 19 3.50 -0.11 27.44
C LEU A 19 3.11 1.36 27.69
N LYS A 20 2.99 2.15 26.62
CA LYS A 20 2.63 3.58 26.68
C LYS A 20 1.44 3.88 25.77
N THR A 21 0.70 4.92 26.12
CA THR A 21 -0.40 5.44 25.30
C THR A 21 0.10 6.56 24.40
N ALA A 22 -0.25 6.52 23.12
CA ALA A 22 0.08 7.57 22.16
C ALA A 22 -0.77 8.82 22.44
N LEU A 23 -0.10 9.94 22.73
CA LEU A 23 -0.76 11.22 23.06
C LEU A 23 -0.66 12.28 21.94
N ARG A 24 0.26 12.12 20.98
CA ARG A 24 0.70 13.22 20.09
C ARG A 24 0.29 13.09 18.62
N SER A 25 -0.60 12.18 18.28
CA SER A 25 -0.98 11.91 16.88
C SER A 25 -2.48 12.04 16.68
N LYS A 26 -2.95 12.93 15.79
CA LYS A 26 -4.38 13.16 15.48
C LYS A 26 -5.19 11.88 15.23
N THR A 27 -4.56 10.83 14.68
CA THR A 27 -5.22 9.58 14.27
C THR A 27 -4.91 8.37 15.17
N ASN A 28 -3.96 8.47 16.10
CA ASN A 28 -3.58 7.36 16.99
C ASN A 28 -3.64 7.74 18.48
N VAL A 29 -4.33 8.83 18.84
CA VAL A 29 -4.55 9.17 20.27
C VAL A 29 -5.23 7.99 20.95
N GLY A 30 -4.68 7.54 22.07
CA GLY A 30 -5.24 6.42 22.84
C GLY A 30 -4.73 5.04 22.43
N ARG A 31 -3.96 4.90 21.35
CA ARG A 31 -3.37 3.62 20.96
C ARG A 31 -2.22 3.24 21.90
N LEU A 32 -2.22 2.00 22.37
CA LEU A 32 -1.14 1.43 23.18
C LEU A 32 0.02 0.97 22.28
N TYR A 33 1.25 1.25 22.69
CA TYR A 33 2.48 0.81 22.02
C TYR A 33 3.59 0.49 23.04
N TYR A 34 4.44 -0.48 22.73
CA TYR A 34 5.61 -0.81 23.55
C TYR A 34 6.76 0.16 23.26
N SER A 35 7.48 0.57 24.29
CA SER A 35 8.65 1.43 24.18
C SER A 35 9.80 0.97 25.08
N CYS A 36 11.02 1.33 24.69
CA CYS A 36 12.22 1.07 25.49
C CYS A 36 12.15 1.83 26.82
N PRO A 37 12.46 1.19 27.97
CA PRO A 37 12.46 1.84 29.28
C PRO A 37 13.51 2.94 29.39
N ASN A 38 14.64 2.79 28.69
CA ASN A 38 15.73 3.77 28.66
C ASN A 38 15.60 4.79 27.51
N SER A 39 14.46 4.80 26.81
CA SER A 39 14.18 5.86 25.83
C SER A 39 14.04 7.18 26.58
N LYS A 40 15.14 7.95 26.69
CA LYS A 40 15.10 9.31 27.20
C LYS A 40 13.95 10.04 26.49
N VAL A 41 13.14 10.75 27.25
CA VAL A 41 12.00 11.53 26.77
C VAL A 41 12.50 12.77 26.02
N ASN A 42 13.52 12.63 25.17
CA ASN A 42 13.96 13.70 24.31
C ASN A 42 13.13 13.63 23.04
N ASN A 43 12.26 14.62 22.87
CA ASN A 43 11.62 14.90 21.61
C ASN A 43 12.68 15.05 20.52
N GLN A 44 12.40 14.46 19.34
CA GLN A 44 13.08 14.72 18.06
C GLN A 44 14.55 14.24 17.99
N LYS A 45 15.08 13.65 16.93
CA LYS A 45 14.68 13.20 15.58
C LYS A 45 15.51 11.90 15.43
N ASP A 46 15.00 10.77 14.98
CA ASP A 46 15.16 10.32 13.60
C ASP A 46 14.51 8.94 13.51
N SER A 47 13.19 8.94 13.32
CA SER A 47 12.52 7.78 12.72
C SER A 47 11.61 8.30 11.64
N ARG A 48 12.20 9.10 10.74
CA ARG A 48 11.73 9.13 9.36
C ARG A 48 12.14 7.81 8.72
N SER A 49 11.31 6.81 8.92
CA SER A 49 10.92 5.96 7.80
C SER A 49 9.45 6.26 7.47
N SER A 50 9.16 7.56 7.32
CA SER A 50 8.07 7.98 6.44
C SER A 50 8.74 8.39 5.13
N PRO A 51 8.40 7.79 3.98
CA PRO A 51 8.90 8.26 2.70
C PRO A 51 8.38 9.69 2.52
N GLY A 52 9.30 10.64 2.39
CA GLY A 52 8.95 12.02 2.05
C GLY A 52 8.29 12.08 0.67
N PRO A 53 7.47 13.11 0.38
CA PRO A 53 6.62 13.15 -0.81
C PRO A 53 7.36 13.51 -2.12
N TYR A 54 8.68 13.32 -2.18
CA TYR A 54 9.49 13.57 -3.37
C TYR A 54 10.82 12.82 -3.26
N SER A 55 10.85 11.57 -3.71
CA SER A 55 12.09 10.93 -4.15
C SER A 55 11.89 10.49 -5.58
N SER A 56 12.28 11.40 -6.47
CA SER A 56 12.46 11.17 -7.89
C SER A 56 13.46 10.01 -8.05
N GLY A 57 13.01 8.90 -8.61
CA GLY A 57 13.82 7.70 -8.87
C GLY A 57 13.64 6.60 -7.82
N LEU A 58 12.61 5.77 -7.98
CA LEU A 58 12.24 4.70 -7.06
C LEU A 58 13.14 3.45 -7.24
N GLU A 59 14.45 3.55 -7.05
CA GLU A 59 15.27 2.37 -6.76
C GLU A 59 15.10 1.98 -5.29
N THR A 60 13.94 1.40 -4.97
CA THR A 60 13.72 0.80 -3.65
C THR A 60 14.41 -0.56 -3.61
N ASN A 61 15.50 -0.69 -2.86
CA ASN A 61 16.18 -1.97 -2.65
C ASN A 61 15.40 -2.94 -1.73
N CYS A 62 14.26 -2.51 -1.19
CA CYS A 62 13.37 -3.37 -0.41
C CYS A 62 12.65 -4.37 -1.31
N VAL A 63 12.90 -5.67 -1.08
CA VAL A 63 12.26 -6.78 -1.82
C VAL A 63 10.72 -6.72 -1.79
N ASN A 64 10.14 -6.33 -0.66
CA ASN A 64 8.68 -6.18 -0.54
C ASN A 64 8.16 -5.01 -1.38
N CYS A 65 8.91 -3.90 -1.46
CA CYS A 65 8.54 -2.76 -2.30
C CYS A 65 8.66 -3.09 -3.79
N LYS A 66 9.70 -3.83 -4.20
CA LYS A 66 9.84 -4.32 -5.58
C LYS A 66 8.69 -5.23 -5.96
N LEU A 67 8.32 -6.16 -5.08
CA LEU A 67 7.19 -7.07 -5.31
C LEU A 67 5.86 -6.31 -5.41
N LEU A 68 5.64 -5.33 -4.53
CA LEU A 68 4.44 -4.50 -4.56
C LEU A 68 4.36 -3.67 -5.85
N LEU A 69 5.47 -3.05 -6.27
CA LEU A 69 5.54 -2.29 -7.52
C LEU A 69 5.26 -3.17 -8.74
N ALA A 70 5.84 -4.38 -8.77
CA ALA A 70 5.58 -5.34 -9.84
C ALA A 70 4.10 -5.73 -9.91
N LYS A 71 3.44 -5.94 -8.76
CA LYS A 71 1.99 -6.23 -8.71
C LYS A 71 1.14 -5.06 -9.21
N ILE A 72 1.50 -3.83 -8.85
CA ILE A 72 0.82 -2.62 -9.31
C ILE A 72 0.92 -2.52 -10.85
N ASN A 73 2.13 -2.63 -11.39
CA ASN A 73 2.36 -2.56 -12.84
C ASN A 73 1.60 -3.66 -13.60
N MET A 74 1.53 -4.88 -13.03
CA MET A 74 0.79 -5.99 -13.64
C MET A 74 -0.72 -5.71 -13.67
N LEU A 75 -1.28 -5.17 -12.58
CA LEU A 75 -2.69 -4.79 -12.51
C LEU A 75 -3.02 -3.65 -13.48
N GLU A 76 -2.13 -2.66 -13.62
CA GLU A 76 -2.29 -1.58 -14.60
C GLU A 76 -2.29 -2.12 -16.03
N ALA A 77 -1.38 -3.05 -16.37
CA ALA A 77 -1.37 -3.71 -17.67
C ALA A 77 -2.65 -4.51 -17.92
N GLN A 78 -3.15 -5.24 -16.92
CA GLN A 78 -4.42 -5.99 -17.01
C GLN A 78 -5.61 -5.06 -17.25
N LEU A 79 -5.67 -3.91 -16.58
CA LEU A 79 -6.73 -2.92 -16.80
C LEU A 79 -6.66 -2.30 -18.21
N MET A 80 -5.46 -2.03 -18.71
CA MET A 80 -5.29 -1.55 -20.09
C MET A 80 -5.74 -2.58 -21.12
N ILE A 81 -5.44 -3.87 -20.91
CA ILE A 81 -5.87 -4.95 -21.80
C ILE A 81 -7.39 -5.15 -21.71
N GLY A 82 -7.96 -5.13 -20.50
CA GLY A 82 -9.40 -5.26 -20.27
C GLY A 82 -10.20 -4.20 -21.02
N ARG A 83 -9.80 -2.93 -20.91
CA ARG A 83 -10.43 -1.84 -21.66
C ARG A 83 -10.33 -2.02 -23.17
N ARG A 84 -9.16 -2.41 -23.69
CA ARG A 84 -8.99 -2.69 -25.12
C ARG A 84 -9.85 -3.86 -25.60
N HIS A 85 -10.08 -4.85 -24.75
CA HIS A 85 -10.94 -6.00 -25.07
C HIS A 85 -12.41 -5.60 -25.12
N GLU A 86 -12.87 -4.73 -24.21
CA GLU A 86 -14.21 -4.12 -24.27
C GLU A 86 -14.38 -3.28 -25.53
N ASP A 87 -13.39 -2.43 -25.85
CA ASP A 87 -13.41 -1.61 -27.07
C ASP A 87 -13.40 -2.49 -28.34
N SER A 88 -12.60 -3.56 -28.35
CA SER A 88 -12.53 -4.49 -29.49
C SER A 88 -13.82 -5.29 -29.67
N ALA A 89 -14.48 -5.67 -28.58
CA ALA A 89 -15.79 -6.33 -28.62
C ALA A 89 -16.89 -5.40 -29.14
N ALA A 90 -16.86 -4.12 -28.73
CA ALA A 90 -17.77 -3.10 -29.26
C ALA A 90 -17.53 -2.84 -30.75
N ILE A 91 -16.26 -2.79 -31.19
CA ILE A 91 -15.91 -2.65 -32.61
C ILE A 91 -16.39 -3.86 -33.42
N GLN A 92 -16.20 -5.08 -32.92
CA GLN A 92 -16.68 -6.30 -33.58
C GLN A 92 -18.20 -6.28 -33.73
N GLN A 93 -18.92 -5.89 -32.66
CA GLN A 93 -20.38 -5.78 -32.69
C GLN A 93 -20.86 -4.74 -33.72
N VAL A 94 -20.14 -3.63 -33.90
CA VAL A 94 -20.45 -2.62 -34.94
C VAL A 94 -20.15 -3.17 -36.33
N SER A 95 -19.07 -3.92 -36.50
CA SER A 95 -18.72 -4.57 -37.77
C SER A 95 -19.78 -5.59 -38.19
N ASP A 96 -20.24 -6.44 -37.27
CA ASP A 96 -21.26 -7.47 -37.53
C ASP A 96 -22.62 -6.83 -37.91
N GLN A 97 -22.94 -5.66 -37.34
CA GLN A 97 -24.14 -4.89 -37.72
C GLN A 97 -24.01 -4.25 -39.11
N LEU A 98 -22.81 -3.79 -39.48
CA LEU A 98 -22.51 -3.24 -40.82
C LEU A 98 -22.59 -4.34 -41.90
N ASP A 99 -22.06 -5.53 -41.63
CA ASP A 99 -22.17 -6.68 -42.53
C ASP A 99 -23.62 -7.12 -42.74
N GLY A 100 -24.48 -7.02 -41.71
CA GLY A 100 -25.91 -7.32 -41.83
C GLY A 100 -26.69 -6.35 -42.73
N LEU A 101 -26.27 -5.08 -42.80
CA LEU A 101 -26.91 -4.05 -43.63
C LEU A 101 -26.47 -4.10 -45.11
N LEU A 102 -25.33 -4.72 -45.41
CA LEU A 102 -24.82 -4.89 -46.77
C LEU A 102 -25.45 -6.07 -47.53
N VAL A 103 -26.32 -6.86 -46.88
CA VAL A 103 -27.01 -8.01 -47.49
C VAL A 103 -28.41 -7.63 -48.03
N GLU A 104 -28.90 -6.42 -47.78
CA GLU A 104 -30.20 -5.94 -48.26
C GLU A 104 -30.09 -5.06 -49.52
N ASP A 105 -29.37 -5.51 -50.56
CA ASP A 105 -29.45 -4.93 -51.92
C ASP A 105 -29.20 -6.02 -52.98
N GLU A 106 -29.94 -7.13 -52.92
CA GLU A 106 -30.24 -7.96 -54.10
C GLU A 106 -31.66 -8.50 -53.97
N GLY A 107 -32.61 -7.83 -54.65
CA GLY A 107 -34.02 -8.22 -54.73
C GLY A 107 -34.88 -7.23 -55.49
#